data_AF-A0A660VEP3-F1
#
_entry.id   AF-A0A660VEP3-F1
#
_cell.length_a   1.000
_cell.length_b   1.000
_cell.length_c   1.000
_cell.angle_alpha   90.00
_cell.angle_beta   90.00
_cell.angle_gamma   90.00
#
_symmetry.space_group_name_H-M   'P 1'
#
loop_
_entity.id
_entity.type
_entity.pdbx_description
1 polymer ?
#
loop_
_entity_poly.entity_id
_entity_poly.type
_entity_poly.pdbx_seq_one_letter_code
_entity_poly.pdbx_strand_id
1 'polypeptide(L)'
;MRVVAFFVVLAGIGLGAAFGYYQHLIKTGMLAPDASFWDFLIGRASKRQKVVVRERPEKERAKRVVPRSERRSIKPAAERKMPAGVGGKTTESPRVKVTPKPSVDEVLIGRLEHRIKTLYAAAKFLDAQFAAKEMMDAFERFNARNDPRYKWAVRMFKRCRAFAILVSRIKRSPLATESEIYRIKSLKSGSVFYGRIIREYERDGEEFVDFERDAGITWRGVPKESLEIEPATREQFRAWLKERLAEKERFVSKKNDPAAVYVYLVTYAWRDGLDEEVRRLLEEAVSQSGSEMVRDYVLADRDDVEQIK
;
A
#
# COMPACT_ATOMS: atom_id res chain seq x y z
N MET A 1 36.54 -6.10 -7.19
CA MET A 1 36.04 -7.48 -7.46
C MET A 1 35.56 -8.24 -6.22
N ARG A 2 36.05 -7.97 -4.99
CA ARG A 2 35.64 -8.72 -3.76
C ARG A 2 34.19 -8.46 -3.28
N VAL A 3 33.61 -7.30 -3.58
CA VAL A 3 32.22 -6.95 -3.18
C VAL A 3 31.17 -7.75 -3.96
N VAL A 4 31.41 -8.02 -5.25
CA VAL A 4 30.51 -8.84 -6.09
C VAL A 4 30.45 -10.28 -5.58
N ALA A 5 31.59 -10.84 -5.16
CA ALA A 5 31.64 -12.18 -4.57
C ALA A 5 30.82 -12.28 -3.27
N PHE A 6 30.83 -11.24 -2.42
CA PHE A 6 30.07 -11.25 -1.17
C PHE A 6 28.55 -11.23 -1.39
N PHE A 7 28.05 -10.44 -2.35
CA PHE A 7 26.64 -10.44 -2.71
C PHE A 7 26.20 -11.73 -3.42
N VAL A 8 27.07 -12.35 -4.22
CA VAL A 8 26.81 -13.66 -4.83
C VAL A 8 26.75 -14.77 -3.78
N VAL A 9 27.62 -14.72 -2.76
CA VAL A 9 27.61 -15.69 -1.65
C VAL A 9 26.35 -15.54 -0.80
N LEU A 10 25.94 -14.31 -0.45
CA LEU A 10 24.69 -14.09 0.30
C LEU A 10 23.44 -14.49 -0.49
N ALA A 11 23.41 -14.19 -1.80
CA ALA A 11 22.34 -14.65 -2.68
C ALA A 11 22.33 -16.18 -2.79
N GLY A 12 23.50 -16.83 -2.85
CA GLY A 12 23.64 -18.28 -2.87
C GLY A 12 23.18 -18.96 -1.57
N ILE A 13 23.48 -18.37 -0.40
CA ILE A 13 23.01 -18.89 0.90
C ILE A 13 21.49 -18.76 1.02
N GLY A 14 20.92 -17.61 0.61
CA GLY A 14 19.47 -17.40 0.60
C GLY A 14 18.74 -18.36 -0.34
N LEU A 15 19.27 -18.58 -1.56
CA LEU A 15 18.75 -19.55 -2.52
C LEU A 15 18.87 -20.99 -2.01
N GLY A 16 19.98 -21.33 -1.35
CA GLY A 16 20.19 -22.64 -0.75
C GLY A 16 19.19 -22.95 0.37
N ALA A 17 18.93 -22.00 1.26
CA ALA A 17 17.93 -22.13 2.31
C ALA A 17 16.50 -22.25 1.74
N ALA A 18 16.17 -21.44 0.73
CA ALA A 18 14.88 -21.52 0.04
C ALA A 18 14.69 -22.86 -0.69
N PHE A 19 15.75 -23.40 -1.30
CA PHE A 19 15.73 -24.71 -1.96
C PHE A 19 15.58 -25.87 -0.97
N GLY A 20 16.25 -25.79 0.19
CA GLY A 20 16.10 -26.76 1.27
C GLY A 20 14.66 -26.79 1.82
N TYR A 21 14.06 -25.62 2.02
CA TYR A 21 12.67 -25.52 2.46
C TYR A 21 11.68 -26.02 1.38
N TYR A 22 11.92 -25.70 0.11
CA TYR A 22 11.17 -26.25 -1.02
C TYR A 22 11.19 -27.79 -1.08
N GLN A 23 12.36 -28.41 -0.92
CA GLN A 23 12.46 -29.87 -0.88
C GLN A 23 11.74 -30.48 0.33
N HIS A 24 11.78 -29.82 1.48
CA HIS A 24 11.03 -30.24 2.66
C HIS A 24 9.51 -30.21 2.41
N LEU A 25 9.01 -29.17 1.72
CA LEU A 25 7.60 -29.03 1.39
C LEU A 25 7.10 -30.02 0.33
N ILE A 26 7.94 -30.42 -0.64
CA ILE A 26 7.62 -31.52 -1.55
C ILE A 26 7.55 -32.85 -0.79
N LYS A 27 8.51 -33.13 0.11
CA LYS A 27 8.55 -34.37 0.90
C LYS A 27 7.37 -34.49 1.87
N THR A 28 6.87 -33.39 2.42
CA THR A 28 5.72 -33.35 3.33
C THR A 28 4.37 -33.30 2.61
N GLY A 29 4.37 -33.30 1.26
CA GLY A 29 3.16 -33.29 0.44
C GLY A 29 2.41 -31.95 0.42
N MET A 30 3.02 -30.90 0.97
CA MET A 30 2.45 -29.54 0.97
C MET A 30 2.59 -28.83 -0.37
N LEU A 31 3.54 -29.27 -1.21
CA LEU A 31 3.65 -28.87 -2.61
C LEU A 31 3.36 -30.04 -3.54
N ALA A 32 2.82 -29.74 -4.72
CA ALA A 32 2.60 -30.75 -5.75
C ALA A 32 3.94 -31.32 -6.25
N PRO A 33 4.03 -32.62 -6.57
CA PRO A 33 5.29 -33.26 -7.00
C PRO A 33 5.90 -32.67 -8.28
N ASP A 34 5.07 -31.99 -9.07
CA ASP A 34 5.37 -31.33 -10.35
C ASP A 34 5.59 -29.82 -10.21
N ALA A 35 5.47 -29.25 -9.01
CA ALA A 35 5.68 -27.81 -8.81
C ALA A 35 7.15 -27.45 -8.99
N SER A 36 7.45 -26.48 -9.86
CA SER A 36 8.83 -26.04 -10.06
C SER A 36 9.32 -25.16 -8.90
N PHE A 37 10.63 -25.19 -8.62
CA PHE A 37 11.24 -24.33 -7.60
C PHE A 37 11.02 -22.84 -7.88
N TRP A 38 10.95 -22.45 -9.15
CA TRP A 38 10.66 -21.08 -9.55
C TRP A 38 9.21 -20.69 -9.28
N ASP A 39 8.25 -21.61 -9.46
CA ASP A 39 6.84 -21.36 -9.10
C ASP A 39 6.66 -21.27 -7.57
N PHE A 40 7.48 -21.97 -6.80
CA PHE A 40 7.56 -21.83 -5.35
C PHE A 40 8.08 -20.44 -4.94
N LEU A 41 9.18 -19.98 -5.52
CA LEU A 41 9.76 -18.65 -5.23
C LEU A 41 8.83 -17.48 -5.61
N ILE A 42 8.00 -17.65 -6.63
CA ILE A 42 7.09 -16.62 -7.15
C ILE A 42 5.67 -16.80 -6.56
N GLY A 43 5.48 -17.72 -5.60
CA GLY A 43 4.21 -17.92 -4.89
C GLY A 43 3.08 -18.54 -5.73
N ARG A 44 3.37 -18.99 -6.96
CA ARG A 44 2.41 -19.65 -7.85
C ARG A 44 2.15 -21.11 -7.49
N ALA A 45 2.98 -21.70 -6.64
CA ALA A 45 2.88 -23.13 -6.29
C ALA A 45 1.88 -23.46 -5.16
N SER A 46 1.20 -22.47 -4.56
CA SER A 46 0.19 -22.77 -3.53
C SER A 46 -1.11 -23.28 -4.18
N LYS A 47 -1.36 -24.59 -4.04
CA LYS A 47 -2.69 -25.14 -4.33
C LYS A 47 -3.67 -24.53 -3.33
N ARG A 48 -4.66 -23.81 -3.85
CA ARG A 48 -5.97 -23.64 -3.22
C ARG A 48 -6.52 -25.02 -2.87
N GLN A 49 -6.23 -25.52 -1.68
CA GLN A 49 -6.95 -26.65 -1.11
C GLN A 49 -8.32 -26.10 -0.66
N LYS A 50 -9.26 -26.05 -1.61
CA LYS A 50 -10.67 -26.22 -1.27
C LYS A 50 -10.75 -27.58 -0.59
N VAL A 51 -10.81 -27.58 0.73
CA VAL A 51 -11.28 -28.73 1.50
C VAL A 51 -12.74 -28.94 1.07
N VAL A 52 -12.92 -29.78 0.04
CA VAL A 52 -14.23 -30.36 -0.28
C VAL A 52 -14.49 -31.35 0.84
N VAL A 53 -15.20 -30.90 1.88
CA VAL A 53 -15.90 -31.82 2.77
C VAL A 53 -16.95 -32.51 1.90
N ARG A 54 -16.61 -33.73 1.51
CA ARG A 54 -17.44 -34.61 0.71
C ARG A 54 -18.45 -35.26 1.66
N GLU A 55 -19.48 -34.51 2.05
CA GLU A 55 -20.68 -35.13 2.62
C GLU A 55 -21.39 -35.93 1.51
N ARG A 56 -21.58 -37.22 1.78
CA ARG A 56 -22.33 -38.13 0.91
C ARG A 56 -23.80 -37.69 0.83
N PRO A 57 -24.49 -37.95 -0.29
CA PRO A 57 -25.86 -37.52 -0.48
C PRO A 57 -26.84 -38.49 0.18
N GLU A 58 -27.84 -37.97 0.88
CA GLU A 58 -29.12 -38.65 1.04
C GLU A 58 -30.28 -37.75 0.62
N LYS A 59 -30.98 -38.25 -0.41
CA LYS A 59 -32.42 -38.18 -0.67
C LYS A 59 -33.07 -36.82 -0.97
N GLU A 60 -33.38 -36.69 -2.25
CA GLU A 60 -34.69 -36.35 -2.81
C GLU A 60 -35.61 -35.41 -2.00
N ARG A 61 -35.93 -34.25 -2.57
CA ARG A 61 -37.32 -33.91 -2.93
C ARG A 61 -37.42 -32.69 -3.85
N ALA A 62 -38.03 -32.96 -5.00
CA ALA A 62 -38.97 -32.16 -5.77
C ALA A 62 -38.64 -30.71 -6.18
N LYS A 63 -38.42 -30.58 -7.49
CA LYS A 63 -38.53 -29.38 -8.34
C LYS A 63 -39.77 -28.53 -8.03
N ARG A 64 -39.62 -27.21 -8.13
CA ARG A 64 -40.63 -26.35 -8.81
C ARG A 64 -39.95 -25.18 -9.53
N VAL A 65 -39.94 -25.32 -10.85
CA VAL A 65 -39.69 -24.26 -11.83
C VAL A 65 -41.02 -23.51 -11.99
N VAL A 66 -41.02 -22.18 -11.87
CA VAL A 66 -42.14 -21.34 -12.29
C VAL A 66 -41.68 -20.56 -13.53
N PRO A 67 -42.37 -20.71 -14.69
CA PRO A 67 -42.00 -20.02 -15.90
C PRO A 67 -42.57 -18.60 -15.97
N ARG A 68 -41.86 -17.79 -16.74
CA ARG A 68 -42.12 -16.42 -17.14
C ARG A 68 -43.12 -16.38 -18.31
N SER A 69 -44.29 -15.80 -18.10
CA SER A 69 -45.20 -15.23 -19.12
C SER A 69 -46.06 -14.19 -18.37
N GLU A 70 -46.58 -13.09 -18.92
CA GLU A 70 -46.93 -12.78 -20.30
C GLU A 70 -47.12 -11.26 -20.40
N ARG A 71 -46.62 -10.64 -21.48
CA ARG A 71 -46.99 -9.28 -21.88
C ARG A 71 -48.46 -9.28 -22.30
N ARG A 72 -49.29 -8.39 -21.74
CA ARG A 72 -50.52 -7.94 -22.40
C ARG A 72 -50.47 -6.45 -22.66
N SER A 73 -50.15 -6.14 -23.90
CA SER A 73 -50.45 -4.90 -24.60
C SER A 73 -51.96 -4.82 -24.84
N ILE A 74 -52.63 -3.82 -24.29
CA ILE A 74 -53.99 -3.45 -24.69
C ILE A 74 -53.87 -2.16 -25.53
N LYS A 75 -54.26 -2.26 -26.80
CA LYS A 75 -54.46 -1.11 -27.70
C LYS A 75 -55.93 -0.65 -27.64
N PRO A 76 -56.22 0.61 -28.07
CA PRO A 76 -57.41 1.36 -27.66
C PRO A 76 -58.56 1.25 -28.66
N ALA A 77 -59.78 1.58 -28.21
CA ALA A 77 -60.91 1.88 -29.07
C ALA A 77 -61.56 3.21 -28.63
N ALA A 78 -61.86 4.03 -29.64
CA ALA A 78 -62.43 5.36 -29.56
C ALA A 78 -63.95 5.33 -29.35
N GLU A 79 -64.53 6.33 -28.68
CA GLU A 79 -65.30 7.42 -29.29
C GLU A 79 -66.15 8.20 -28.28
N ARG A 80 -65.93 9.52 -28.29
CA ARG A 80 -66.82 10.67 -28.07
C ARG A 80 -68.14 10.48 -27.30
N LYS A 81 -68.30 11.33 -26.26
CA LYS A 81 -69.38 12.34 -26.16
C LYS A 81 -69.00 13.43 -25.12
N MET A 82 -69.00 14.68 -25.55
CA MET A 82 -69.14 15.90 -24.74
C MET A 82 -70.59 16.43 -24.96
N PRO A 83 -71.19 17.29 -24.12
CA PRO A 83 -70.54 18.43 -23.46
C PRO A 83 -71.04 18.88 -22.06
N ALA A 84 -70.33 19.90 -21.58
CA ALA A 84 -70.74 21.02 -20.70
C ALA A 84 -70.83 20.80 -19.19
N GLY A 85 -69.96 21.52 -18.46
CA GLY A 85 -70.04 21.72 -17.01
C GLY A 85 -68.81 22.48 -16.50
N VAL A 86 -68.98 23.78 -16.28
CA VAL A 86 -68.00 24.81 -15.90
C VAL A 86 -67.44 24.59 -14.49
N GLY A 87 -66.14 24.88 -14.27
CA GLY A 87 -65.65 25.22 -12.92
C GLY A 87 -64.20 24.87 -12.60
N GLY A 88 -63.30 25.87 -12.66
CA GLY A 88 -62.14 25.98 -11.77
C GLY A 88 -60.94 25.06 -11.99
N LYS A 89 -60.14 25.31 -13.04
CA LYS A 89 -58.71 24.95 -13.01
C LYS A 89 -57.91 26.14 -12.48
N THR A 90 -57.60 26.13 -11.20
CA THR A 90 -56.38 26.78 -10.71
C THR A 90 -55.21 26.04 -11.33
N THR A 91 -54.66 26.62 -12.39
CA THR A 91 -53.38 26.20 -12.95
C THR A 91 -52.33 26.50 -11.89
N GLU A 92 -52.00 25.52 -11.05
CA GLU A 92 -50.76 25.57 -10.28
C GLU A 92 -49.64 25.76 -11.29
N SER A 93 -49.06 26.95 -11.29
CA SER A 93 -47.86 27.23 -12.05
C SER A 93 -46.80 26.22 -11.60
N PRO A 94 -46.07 25.56 -12.51
CA PRO A 94 -45.04 24.63 -12.11
C PRO A 94 -44.09 25.37 -11.18
N ARG A 95 -44.02 24.95 -9.91
CA ARG A 95 -42.99 25.43 -8.98
C ARG A 95 -41.66 25.07 -9.62
N VAL A 96 -41.06 26.02 -10.32
CA VAL A 96 -39.67 25.95 -10.73
C VAL A 96 -38.90 25.78 -9.42
N LYS A 97 -38.44 24.56 -9.13
CA LYS A 97 -37.40 24.34 -8.13
C LYS A 97 -36.21 25.13 -8.66
N VAL A 98 -36.08 26.36 -8.21
CA VAL A 98 -34.85 27.14 -8.38
C VAL A 98 -33.81 26.37 -7.58
N THR A 99 -33.13 25.42 -8.24
CA THR A 99 -31.91 24.86 -7.70
C THR A 99 -30.97 26.05 -7.50
N PRO A 100 -30.52 26.33 -6.26
CA PRO A 100 -29.57 27.39 -6.00
C PRO A 100 -28.42 27.23 -6.97
N LYS A 101 -28.04 28.32 -7.65
CA LYS A 101 -26.88 28.29 -8.53
C LYS A 101 -25.69 27.81 -7.69
N PRO A 102 -24.98 26.74 -8.08
CA PRO A 102 -23.88 26.23 -7.29
C PRO A 102 -22.89 27.37 -7.06
N SER A 103 -22.74 27.76 -5.80
CA SER A 103 -21.81 28.78 -5.35
C SER A 103 -20.76 28.10 -4.48
N VAL A 104 -19.55 27.99 -4.99
CA VAL A 104 -18.43 27.37 -4.28
C VAL A 104 -17.80 28.43 -3.37
N ASP A 105 -17.53 28.07 -2.11
CA ASP A 105 -16.69 28.88 -1.22
C ASP A 105 -15.21 28.71 -1.61
N GLU A 106 -14.70 29.66 -2.40
CA GLU A 106 -13.33 29.65 -2.90
C GLU A 106 -12.27 29.69 -1.80
N VAL A 107 -12.55 30.35 -0.66
CA VAL A 107 -11.59 30.44 0.45
C VAL A 107 -11.48 29.10 1.17
N LEU A 108 -12.61 28.43 1.41
CA LEU A 108 -12.63 27.10 1.99
C LEU A 108 -11.95 26.09 1.06
N ILE A 109 -12.31 26.08 -0.22
CA ILE A 109 -11.74 25.15 -1.20
C ILE A 109 -10.23 25.35 -1.36
N GLY A 110 -9.76 26.60 -1.47
CA GLY A 110 -8.33 26.89 -1.56
C GLY A 110 -7.54 26.40 -0.34
N ARG A 111 -8.11 26.54 0.85
CA ARG A 111 -7.50 26.04 2.10
C ARG A 111 -7.41 24.52 2.13
N LEU A 112 -8.48 23.82 1.74
CA LEU A 112 -8.51 22.36 1.69
C LEU A 112 -7.54 21.82 0.65
N GLU A 113 -7.51 22.42 -0.55
CA GLU A 113 -6.56 22.05 -1.60
C GLU A 113 -5.11 22.20 -1.12
N HIS A 114 -4.77 23.32 -0.49
CA HIS A 114 -3.44 23.53 0.09
C HIS A 114 -3.11 22.48 1.16
N ARG A 115 -4.05 22.22 2.09
CA ARG A 115 -3.88 21.20 3.14
C ARG A 115 -3.61 19.81 2.56
N ILE A 116 -4.36 19.40 1.53
CA ILE A 116 -4.17 18.11 0.84
C ILE A 116 -2.76 18.04 0.25
N LYS A 117 -2.32 19.06 -0.50
CA LYS A 117 -1.00 19.10 -1.13
C LYS A 117 0.13 19.02 -0.09
N THR A 118 0.02 19.76 1.00
CA THR A 118 1.03 19.77 2.07
C THR A 118 1.13 18.42 2.78
N LEU A 119 0.00 17.83 3.16
CA LEU A 119 -0.02 16.50 3.80
C LEU A 119 0.51 15.42 2.85
N TYR A 120 0.13 15.50 1.57
CA TYR A 120 0.60 14.58 0.55
C TYR A 120 2.12 14.67 0.33
N ALA A 121 2.65 15.89 0.25
CA ALA A 121 4.09 16.15 0.14
C ALA A 121 4.88 15.56 1.32
N ALA A 122 4.31 15.59 2.52
CA ALA A 122 4.89 15.05 3.75
C ALA A 122 4.64 13.55 3.97
N ALA A 123 4.13 12.81 2.96
CA ALA A 123 3.76 11.40 3.06
C ALA A 123 2.74 11.06 4.17
N LYS A 124 1.98 12.06 4.64
CA LYS A 124 0.84 11.88 5.57
C LYS A 124 -0.41 11.48 4.80
N PHE A 125 -0.35 10.34 4.13
CA PHE A 125 -1.38 9.94 3.16
C PHE A 125 -2.76 9.73 3.77
N LEU A 126 -2.85 9.19 4.98
CA LEU A 126 -4.15 9.00 5.64
C LEU A 126 -4.82 10.35 5.96
N ASP A 127 -4.05 11.31 6.49
CA ASP A 127 -4.55 12.66 6.76
C ASP A 127 -4.93 13.40 5.47
N ALA A 128 -4.12 13.24 4.41
CA ALA A 128 -4.40 13.81 3.10
C ALA A 128 -5.68 13.20 2.49
N GLN A 129 -5.94 11.91 2.72
CA GLN A 129 -7.18 11.25 2.31
C GLN A 129 -8.39 11.88 3.01
N PHE A 130 -8.32 12.10 4.33
CA PHE A 130 -9.41 12.74 5.07
C PHE A 130 -9.65 14.18 4.60
N ALA A 131 -8.60 14.96 4.39
CA ALA A 131 -8.72 16.31 3.83
C ALA A 131 -9.32 16.32 2.41
N ALA A 132 -9.00 15.33 1.57
CA ALA A 132 -9.61 15.18 0.26
C ALA A 132 -11.10 14.84 0.35
N LYS A 133 -11.49 14.01 1.31
CA LYS A 133 -12.91 13.72 1.60
C LYS A 133 -13.65 14.96 2.08
N GLU A 134 -13.07 15.76 2.97
CA GLU A 134 -13.65 17.03 3.42
C GLU A 134 -13.92 17.98 2.23
N MET A 135 -12.98 18.05 1.28
CA MET A 135 -13.14 18.85 0.06
C MET A 135 -14.24 18.31 -0.86
N MET A 136 -14.35 16.99 -1.00
CA MET A 136 -15.47 16.35 -1.72
C MET A 136 -16.80 16.73 -1.06
N ASP A 137 -16.94 16.50 0.25
CA ASP A 137 -18.16 16.79 1.01
C ASP A 137 -18.57 18.27 0.89
N ALA A 138 -17.60 19.20 0.83
CA ALA A 138 -17.87 20.63 0.58
C ALA A 138 -18.50 20.87 -0.79
N PHE A 139 -17.93 20.30 -1.87
CA PHE A 139 -18.52 20.41 -3.21
C PHE A 139 -19.92 19.78 -3.29
N GLU A 140 -20.19 18.71 -2.54
CA GLU A 140 -21.53 18.12 -2.48
C GLU A 140 -22.54 19.05 -1.81
N ARG A 141 -22.15 19.69 -0.69
CA ARG A 141 -23.00 20.71 -0.02
C ARG A 141 -23.29 21.90 -0.92
N PHE A 142 -22.33 22.30 -1.76
CA PHE A 142 -22.51 23.37 -2.74
C PHE A 142 -23.22 22.93 -4.04
N ASN A 143 -23.62 21.66 -4.14
CA ASN A 143 -24.19 21.06 -5.35
C ASN A 143 -23.31 21.26 -6.60
N ALA A 144 -21.99 21.22 -6.41
CA ALA A 144 -20.97 21.63 -7.37
C ALA A 144 -20.06 20.47 -7.82
N ARG A 145 -20.59 19.23 -7.88
CA ARG A 145 -19.83 18.03 -8.30
C ARG A 145 -19.25 18.10 -9.71
N ASN A 146 -19.76 18.99 -10.56
CA ASN A 146 -19.25 19.21 -11.92
C ASN A 146 -17.96 20.05 -11.96
N ASP A 147 -17.57 20.68 -10.84
CA ASP A 147 -16.32 21.44 -10.74
C ASP A 147 -15.10 20.50 -10.97
N PRO A 148 -14.12 20.87 -11.82
CA PRO A 148 -12.91 20.06 -12.03
C PRO A 148 -12.16 19.71 -10.74
N ARG A 149 -12.22 20.58 -9.73
CA ARG A 149 -11.57 20.37 -8.43
C ARG A 149 -12.24 19.28 -7.61
N TYR A 150 -13.55 19.02 -7.79
CA TYR A 150 -14.20 17.85 -7.21
C TYR A 150 -13.59 16.55 -7.78
N LYS A 151 -13.44 16.46 -9.11
CA LYS A 151 -12.79 15.30 -9.75
C LYS A 151 -11.33 15.14 -9.30
N TRP A 152 -10.62 16.25 -9.11
CA TRP A 152 -9.28 16.23 -8.53
C TRP A 152 -9.28 15.69 -7.09
N ALA A 153 -10.18 16.16 -6.23
CA ALA A 153 -10.31 15.69 -4.85
C ALA A 153 -10.64 14.18 -4.78
N VAL A 154 -11.51 13.68 -5.66
CA VAL A 154 -11.81 12.23 -5.79
C VAL A 154 -10.55 11.44 -6.15
N ARG A 155 -9.75 11.93 -7.10
CA ARG A 155 -8.48 11.28 -7.47
C ARG A 155 -7.50 11.26 -6.29
N MET A 156 -7.37 12.39 -5.58
CA MET A 156 -6.50 12.48 -4.40
C MET A 156 -6.98 11.56 -3.27
N PHE A 157 -8.28 11.47 -3.00
CA PHE A 157 -8.84 10.55 -2.02
C PHE A 157 -8.44 9.10 -2.32
N LYS A 158 -8.66 8.63 -3.57
CA LYS A 158 -8.29 7.27 -3.98
C LYS A 158 -6.78 7.04 -3.91
N ARG A 159 -5.98 7.99 -4.40
CA ARG A 159 -4.51 7.93 -4.42
C ARG A 159 -3.92 7.86 -3.01
N CYS A 160 -4.35 8.77 -2.13
CA CYS A 160 -3.93 8.82 -0.75
C CYS A 160 -4.33 7.56 0.02
N ARG A 161 -5.55 7.04 -0.21
CA ARG A 161 -5.98 5.76 0.37
C ARG A 161 -5.05 4.62 -0.02
N ALA A 162 -4.73 4.50 -1.31
CA ALA A 162 -3.83 3.46 -1.80
C ALA A 162 -2.45 3.58 -1.16
N PHE A 163 -1.86 4.78 -1.14
CA PHE A 163 -0.54 5.00 -0.57
C PHE A 163 -0.51 4.79 0.94
N ALA A 164 -1.56 5.20 1.67
CA ALA A 164 -1.71 4.92 3.10
C ALA A 164 -1.72 3.41 3.39
N ILE A 165 -2.46 2.62 2.60
CA ILE A 165 -2.48 1.16 2.71
C ILE A 165 -1.08 0.59 2.46
N LEU A 166 -0.42 1.01 1.37
CA LEU A 166 0.91 0.55 0.99
C LEU A 166 1.94 0.77 2.11
N VAL A 167 1.96 1.96 2.73
CA VAL A 167 2.94 2.28 3.78
C VAL A 167 2.57 1.70 5.14
N SER A 168 1.27 1.50 5.43
CA SER A 168 0.82 0.93 6.71
C SER A 168 1.33 -0.49 6.98
N ARG A 169 1.67 -1.24 5.93
CA ARG A 169 2.23 -2.60 6.04
C ARG A 169 3.71 -2.61 6.41
N ILE A 170 4.41 -1.50 6.21
CA ILE A 170 5.83 -1.41 6.46
C ILE A 170 6.04 -1.00 7.92
N LYS A 171 6.49 -1.94 8.74
CA LYS A 171 6.90 -1.66 10.12
C LYS A 171 8.05 -0.65 10.12
N ARG A 172 7.89 0.43 10.90
CA ARG A 172 8.94 1.41 11.16
C ARG A 172 10.04 0.78 12.02
N SER A 173 11.29 1.11 11.71
CA SER A 173 12.44 0.82 12.55
C SER A 173 12.41 1.75 13.77
N PRO A 174 12.83 1.29 14.97
CA PRO A 174 13.09 2.17 16.10
C PRO A 174 14.05 3.32 15.75
N LEU A 175 15.00 3.08 14.82
CA LEU A 175 15.88 4.12 14.29
C LEU A 175 15.12 5.24 13.56
N ALA A 176 13.90 5.01 13.09
CA ALA A 176 13.09 6.06 12.47
C ALA A 176 12.48 7.02 13.50
N THR A 177 12.26 6.58 14.74
CA THR A 177 11.50 7.32 15.76
C THR A 177 12.34 7.81 16.94
N GLU A 178 13.45 7.14 17.23
CA GLU A 178 14.24 7.39 18.43
C GLU A 178 15.45 8.31 18.18
N SER A 179 15.90 8.97 19.26
CA SER A 179 16.92 10.01 19.24
C SER A 179 18.35 9.52 19.46
N GLU A 180 18.53 8.34 20.06
CA GLU A 180 19.85 7.77 20.37
C GLU A 180 20.35 6.93 19.19
N ILE A 181 21.14 7.59 18.34
CA ILE A 181 21.77 6.96 17.18
C ILE A 181 23.27 7.12 17.35
N TYR A 182 23.98 6.04 17.06
CA TYR A 182 25.44 5.98 17.10
C TYR A 182 25.97 5.69 15.71
N ARG A 183 27.06 6.38 15.38
CA ARG A 183 27.95 6.02 14.29
C ARG A 183 28.88 4.93 14.82
N ILE A 184 28.85 3.77 14.17
CA ILE A 184 29.62 2.59 14.57
C ILE A 184 30.54 2.22 13.43
N LYS A 185 31.84 2.15 13.72
CA LYS A 185 32.87 1.74 12.77
C LYS A 185 33.54 0.48 13.27
N SER A 186 33.48 -0.57 12.45
CA SER A 186 34.21 -1.81 12.71
C SER A 186 35.70 -1.59 12.50
N LEU A 187 36.52 -1.84 13.54
CA LEU A 187 37.97 -1.72 13.45
C LEU A 187 38.58 -2.82 12.57
N LYS A 188 37.91 -3.96 12.45
CA LYS A 188 38.34 -5.09 11.60
C LYS A 188 38.16 -4.83 10.11
N SER A 189 37.04 -4.26 9.71
CA SER A 189 36.67 -4.07 8.28
C SER A 189 36.75 -2.62 7.82
N GLY A 190 36.87 -1.66 8.73
CA GLY A 190 36.73 -0.22 8.45
C GLY A 190 35.32 0.21 8.06
N SER A 191 34.33 -0.69 8.07
CA SER A 191 32.98 -0.38 7.63
C SER A 191 32.25 0.47 8.65
N VAL A 192 31.64 1.55 8.18
CA VAL A 192 30.82 2.48 8.98
C VAL A 192 29.34 2.17 8.75
N PHE A 193 28.59 2.12 9.82
CA PHE A 193 27.13 2.05 9.80
C PHE A 193 26.56 2.86 10.98
N TYR A 194 25.25 3.10 10.93
CA TYR A 194 24.54 3.75 12.01
C TYR A 194 23.59 2.75 12.67
N GLY A 195 23.45 2.87 13.98
CA GLY A 195 22.59 1.98 14.74
C GLY A 195 22.33 2.51 16.14
N ARG A 196 21.55 1.74 16.90
CA ARG A 196 21.23 2.04 18.28
C ARG A 196 21.76 0.92 19.16
N ILE A 197 22.38 1.27 20.27
CA ILE A 197 22.78 0.30 21.30
C ILE A 197 21.52 -0.14 22.05
N ILE A 198 21.27 -1.45 22.05
CA ILE A 198 20.15 -2.06 22.77
C ILE A 198 20.59 -2.46 24.17
N ARG A 199 21.80 -3.00 24.28
CA ARG A 199 22.34 -3.54 25.54
C ARG A 199 23.86 -3.53 25.51
N GLU A 200 24.46 -3.13 26.62
CA GLU A 200 25.86 -3.39 26.92
C GLU A 200 25.95 -4.41 28.06
N TYR A 201 26.90 -5.32 28.01
CA TYR A 201 27.10 -6.33 29.05
C TYR A 201 28.53 -6.88 29.05
N GLU A 202 28.98 -7.37 30.19
CA GLU A 202 30.27 -8.04 30.34
C GLU A 202 30.08 -9.56 30.35
N ARG A 203 30.99 -10.28 29.70
CA ARG A 203 31.07 -11.74 29.76
C ARG A 203 32.54 -12.14 29.74
N ASP A 204 32.96 -12.95 30.71
CA ASP A 204 34.32 -13.50 30.79
C ASP A 204 35.41 -12.40 30.81
N GLY A 205 35.12 -11.22 31.40
CA GLY A 205 36.03 -10.08 31.47
C GLY A 205 36.08 -9.19 30.22
N GLU A 206 35.28 -9.49 29.20
CA GLU A 206 35.18 -8.71 27.96
C GLU A 206 33.84 -7.97 27.86
N GLU A 207 33.86 -6.72 27.39
CA GLU A 207 32.66 -5.92 27.14
C GLU A 207 32.05 -6.23 25.77
N PHE A 208 30.75 -6.48 25.75
CA PHE A 208 29.96 -6.75 24.55
C PHE A 208 28.82 -5.76 24.41
N VAL A 209 28.43 -5.53 23.16
CA VAL A 209 27.30 -4.70 22.79
C VAL A 209 26.35 -5.42 21.84
N ASP A 210 25.05 -5.30 22.11
CA ASP A 210 23.98 -5.60 21.18
C ASP A 210 23.49 -4.29 20.58
N PHE A 211 23.35 -4.23 19.25
CA PHE A 211 22.82 -3.04 18.58
C PHE A 211 21.84 -3.38 17.46
N GLU A 212 20.91 -2.45 17.25
CA GLU A 212 19.98 -2.46 16.12
C GLU A 212 20.54 -1.63 14.98
N ARG A 213 20.54 -2.20 13.78
CA ARG A 213 20.95 -1.55 12.53
C ARG A 213 19.75 -1.15 11.68
N ASP A 214 20.05 -0.45 10.59
CA ASP A 214 19.13 -0.24 9.48
C ASP A 214 18.43 -1.54 9.04
N ALA A 215 17.22 -1.40 8.51
CA ALA A 215 16.35 -2.51 8.12
C ALA A 215 15.83 -3.43 9.24
N GLY A 216 16.09 -3.14 10.52
CA GLY A 216 15.60 -3.91 11.68
C GLY A 216 16.47 -5.14 11.98
N ILE A 217 17.74 -5.11 11.59
CA ILE A 217 18.69 -6.18 11.85
C ILE A 217 19.33 -5.94 13.22
N THR A 218 19.20 -6.89 14.14
CA THR A 218 19.91 -6.85 15.42
C THR A 218 21.20 -7.66 15.34
N TRP A 219 22.33 -7.04 15.71
CA TRP A 219 23.59 -7.75 15.94
C TRP A 219 23.79 -7.88 17.44
N ARG A 220 24.21 -9.08 17.87
CA ARG A 220 24.33 -9.42 19.28
C ARG A 220 25.72 -9.92 19.61
N GLY A 221 26.18 -9.63 20.82
CA GLY A 221 27.46 -10.07 21.35
C GLY A 221 28.63 -9.64 20.51
N VAL A 222 28.63 -8.38 20.06
CA VAL A 222 29.79 -7.81 19.36
C VAL A 222 30.75 -7.27 20.42
N PRO A 223 32.04 -7.68 20.43
CA PRO A 223 33.02 -7.14 21.36
C PRO A 223 33.14 -5.63 21.17
N LYS A 224 32.96 -4.85 22.22
CA LYS A 224 32.94 -3.38 22.15
C LYS A 224 34.30 -2.83 21.72
N GLU A 225 35.39 -3.45 22.17
CA GLU A 225 36.76 -3.13 21.76
C GLU A 225 37.02 -3.27 20.26
N SER A 226 36.19 -4.05 19.55
CA SER A 226 36.30 -4.20 18.09
C SER A 226 35.64 -3.06 17.30
N LEU A 227 35.04 -2.10 18.00
CA LEU A 227 34.24 -1.02 17.45
C LEU A 227 34.72 0.35 17.92
N GLU A 228 34.65 1.33 17.02
CA GLU A 228 34.68 2.76 17.35
C GLU A 228 33.22 3.24 17.33
N ILE A 229 32.71 3.70 18.48
CA ILE A 229 31.31 4.08 18.68
C ILE A 229 31.24 5.55 19.07
N GLU A 230 30.56 6.35 18.27
CA GLU A 230 30.41 7.78 18.48
C GLU A 230 28.92 8.17 18.40
N PRO A 231 28.42 9.09 19.26
CA PRO A 231 27.09 9.64 19.08
C PRO A 231 26.93 10.30 17.70
N ALA A 232 25.79 10.08 17.07
CA ALA A 232 25.46 10.66 15.77
C ALA A 232 24.26 11.60 15.88
N THR A 233 24.31 12.71 15.13
CA THR A 233 23.12 13.57 15.00
C THR A 233 22.10 12.95 14.06
N ARG A 234 20.85 13.41 14.18
CA ARG A 234 19.76 12.97 13.30
C ARG A 234 20.05 13.33 11.83
N GLU A 235 20.68 14.47 11.59
CA GLU A 235 21.06 14.95 10.27
C GLU A 235 22.13 14.05 9.64
N GLN A 236 23.14 13.64 10.40
CA GLN A 236 24.19 12.71 9.94
C GLN A 236 23.58 11.37 9.54
N PHE A 237 22.69 10.83 10.38
CA PHE A 237 21.98 9.59 10.08
C PHE A 237 21.11 9.74 8.82
N ARG A 238 20.34 10.83 8.71
CA ARG A 238 19.48 11.10 7.55
C ARG A 238 20.30 11.23 6.25
N ALA A 239 21.44 11.91 6.29
CA ALA A 239 22.33 12.05 5.15
C ALA A 239 22.85 10.68 4.69
N TRP A 240 23.30 9.85 5.64
CA TRP A 240 23.74 8.49 5.36
C TRP A 240 22.61 7.62 4.76
N LEU A 241 21.40 7.69 5.31
CA LEU A 241 20.24 6.98 4.78
C LEU A 241 19.94 7.39 3.32
N LYS A 242 20.05 8.68 2.98
CA LYS A 242 19.84 9.17 1.61
C LYS A 242 20.91 8.66 0.65
N GLU A 243 22.17 8.64 1.07
CA GLU A 243 23.25 8.06 0.27
C GLU A 243 23.01 6.57 -0.04
N ARG A 244 22.63 5.81 0.99
CA ARG A 244 22.25 4.39 0.85
C ARG A 244 21.02 4.21 -0.05
N LEU A 245 20.02 5.10 0.04
CA LEU A 245 18.85 5.07 -0.84
C LEU A 245 19.28 5.30 -2.30
N ALA A 246 20.14 6.28 -2.58
CA ALA A 246 20.65 6.55 -3.92
C ALA A 246 21.48 5.38 -4.49
N GLU A 247 22.23 4.67 -3.65
CA GLU A 247 22.88 3.41 -4.05
C GLU A 247 21.87 2.33 -4.45
N LYS A 248 20.80 2.15 -3.66
CA LYS A 248 19.72 1.19 -3.96
C LYS A 248 18.98 1.58 -5.24
N GLU A 249 18.70 2.86 -5.45
CA GLU A 249 18.05 3.37 -6.66
C GLU A 249 18.85 3.02 -7.92
N ARG A 250 20.18 3.22 -7.89
CA ARG A 250 21.06 2.84 -9.01
C ARG A 250 21.02 1.35 -9.34
N PHE A 251 20.70 0.50 -8.37
CA PHE A 251 20.53 -0.93 -8.59
C PHE A 251 19.15 -1.29 -9.14
N VAL A 252 18.10 -0.62 -8.66
CA VAL A 252 16.71 -0.86 -9.05
C VAL A 252 16.38 -0.27 -10.42
N SER A 253 16.91 0.91 -10.76
CA SER A 253 16.66 1.61 -12.03
C SER A 253 17.05 0.81 -13.27
N LYS A 254 17.92 -0.19 -13.12
CA LYS A 254 18.29 -1.11 -14.20
C LYS A 254 17.20 -2.12 -14.56
N LYS A 255 16.15 -2.26 -13.73
CA LYS A 255 15.19 -3.36 -13.82
C LYS A 255 13.80 -2.98 -14.33
N ASN A 256 13.46 -1.69 -14.44
CA ASN A 256 12.12 -1.19 -14.82
C ASN A 256 10.99 -2.01 -14.17
N ASP A 257 11.14 -2.28 -12.87
CA ASP A 257 10.24 -3.15 -12.11
C ASP A 257 9.57 -2.34 -11.00
N PRO A 258 8.28 -2.01 -11.13
CA PRO A 258 7.57 -1.22 -10.13
C PRO A 258 7.46 -1.94 -8.78
N ALA A 259 7.44 -3.28 -8.77
CA ALA A 259 7.49 -4.05 -7.54
C ALA A 259 8.85 -3.90 -6.85
N ALA A 260 9.94 -3.88 -7.62
CA ALA A 260 11.27 -3.61 -7.05
C ALA A 260 11.38 -2.21 -6.45
N VAL A 261 10.79 -1.18 -7.07
CA VAL A 261 10.74 0.18 -6.49
C VAL A 261 10.02 0.15 -5.13
N TYR A 262 8.87 -0.51 -5.04
CA TYR A 262 8.14 -0.61 -3.78
C TYR A 262 8.89 -1.42 -2.70
N VAL A 263 9.31 -2.64 -3.06
CA VAL A 263 9.95 -3.59 -2.12
C VAL A 263 11.30 -3.09 -1.62
N TYR A 264 12.12 -2.47 -2.48
CA TYR A 264 13.48 -2.08 -2.10
C TYR A 264 13.61 -0.61 -1.70
N LEU A 265 12.88 0.30 -2.34
CA LEU A 265 13.07 1.74 -2.15
C LEU A 265 12.04 2.33 -1.20
N VAL A 266 10.74 2.12 -1.48
CA VAL A 266 9.66 2.63 -0.62
C VAL A 266 9.74 2.00 0.77
N THR A 267 9.94 0.69 0.84
CA THR A 267 10.07 -0.03 2.12
C THR A 267 11.25 0.49 2.94
N TYR A 268 12.40 0.73 2.32
CA TYR A 268 13.57 1.28 2.99
C TYR A 268 13.31 2.71 3.49
N ALA A 269 12.87 3.60 2.60
CA ALA A 269 12.62 5.00 2.93
C ALA A 269 11.59 5.14 4.06
N TRP A 270 10.47 4.41 3.98
CA TRP A 270 9.46 4.45 5.03
C TRP A 270 9.95 3.81 6.32
N ARG A 271 10.56 2.60 6.26
CA ARG A 271 11.04 1.90 7.47
C ARG A 271 11.99 2.75 8.29
N ASP A 272 12.92 3.45 7.64
CA ASP A 272 14.02 4.16 8.31
C ASP A 272 13.75 5.67 8.51
N GLY A 273 12.57 6.18 8.13
CA GLY A 273 12.16 7.56 8.46
C GLY A 273 12.51 8.63 7.43
N LEU A 274 12.70 8.26 6.16
CA LEU A 274 12.88 9.17 5.01
C LEU A 274 11.54 9.49 4.34
N ASP A 275 10.57 9.98 5.11
CA ASP A 275 9.19 10.20 4.69
C ASP A 275 9.07 11.11 3.46
N GLU A 276 9.96 12.09 3.32
CA GLU A 276 9.98 13.01 2.19
C GLU A 276 10.22 12.32 0.84
N GLU A 277 10.95 11.20 0.83
CA GLU A 277 11.27 10.45 -0.39
C GLU A 277 10.14 9.49 -0.78
N VAL A 278 9.34 9.06 0.21
CA VAL A 278 8.31 8.03 0.04
C VAL A 278 7.26 8.42 -0.98
N ARG A 279 6.81 9.69 -0.97
CA ARG A 279 5.87 10.18 -1.98
C ARG A 279 6.45 10.04 -3.39
N ARG A 280 7.68 10.52 -3.62
CA ARG A 280 8.31 10.49 -4.94
C ARG A 280 8.46 9.05 -5.42
N LEU A 281 8.94 8.16 -4.57
CA LEU A 281 9.15 6.75 -4.89
C LEU A 281 7.85 6.01 -5.21
N LEU A 282 6.78 6.27 -4.45
CA LEU A 282 5.47 5.70 -4.71
C LEU A 282 4.87 6.24 -6.01
N GLU A 283 5.00 7.53 -6.28
CA GLU A 283 4.59 8.15 -7.55
C GLU A 283 5.34 7.54 -8.74
N GLU A 284 6.64 7.32 -8.60
CA GLU A 284 7.46 6.66 -9.61
C GLU A 284 6.99 5.22 -9.85
N ALA A 285 6.84 4.41 -8.80
CA ALA A 285 6.41 3.01 -8.89
C ALA A 285 5.09 2.85 -9.65
N VAL A 286 4.12 3.73 -9.38
CA VAL A 286 2.79 3.66 -10.00
C VAL A 286 2.66 4.40 -11.33
N SER A 287 3.68 5.16 -11.73
CA SER A 287 3.74 5.77 -13.07
C SER A 287 4.21 4.76 -14.14
N GLN A 288 4.83 3.66 -13.71
CA GLN A 288 5.32 2.61 -14.60
C GLN A 288 4.20 1.65 -15.02
N SER A 289 4.31 1.14 -16.25
CA SER A 289 3.48 0.03 -16.76
C SER A 289 3.70 -1.22 -15.91
N GLY A 290 2.63 -1.95 -15.56
CA GLY A 290 2.74 -3.12 -14.68
C GLY A 290 2.57 -2.79 -13.19
N SER A 291 2.32 -1.53 -12.82
CA SER A 291 2.19 -1.11 -11.42
C SER A 291 0.96 -1.66 -10.70
N GLU A 292 -0.02 -2.20 -11.43
CA GLU A 292 -1.11 -2.99 -10.87
C GLU A 292 -0.59 -4.16 -10.02
N MET A 293 0.56 -4.74 -10.40
CA MET A 293 1.24 -5.77 -9.63
C MET A 293 1.63 -5.31 -8.23
N VAL A 294 2.00 -4.04 -8.03
CA VAL A 294 2.33 -3.49 -6.70
C VAL A 294 1.08 -3.50 -5.82
N ARG A 295 -0.06 -3.15 -6.42
CA ARG A 295 -1.34 -3.20 -5.73
C ARG A 295 -1.76 -4.63 -5.45
N ASP A 296 -1.63 -5.56 -6.40
CA ASP A 296 -2.02 -6.95 -6.22
C ASP A 296 -1.11 -7.67 -5.22
N TYR A 297 0.20 -7.43 -5.26
CA TYR A 297 1.17 -7.93 -4.28
C TYR A 297 0.88 -7.43 -2.87
N VAL A 298 0.41 -6.19 -2.74
CA VAL A 298 0.08 -5.58 -1.45
C VAL A 298 -1.38 -5.78 -1.03
N LEU A 299 -2.27 -6.25 -1.91
CA LEU A 299 -3.68 -6.51 -1.59
C LEU A 299 -4.06 -8.00 -1.64
N ALA A 300 -3.14 -8.90 -1.97
CA ALA A 300 -3.37 -10.34 -2.05
C ALA A 300 -4.00 -10.96 -0.78
N ASP A 301 -3.80 -10.32 0.38
CA ASP A 301 -4.27 -10.80 1.70
C ASP A 301 -5.48 -10.03 2.29
N ARG A 302 -6.28 -9.32 1.48
CA ARG A 302 -7.54 -8.71 1.95
C ARG A 302 -8.76 -9.19 1.15
N ASP A 303 -9.76 -9.71 1.84
CA ASP A 303 -11.07 -10.07 1.27
C ASP A 303 -11.91 -8.83 0.91
N ASP A 304 -11.51 -7.64 1.35
CA ASP A 304 -12.21 -6.35 1.17
C ASP A 304 -11.90 -5.63 -0.17
N VAL A 305 -11.36 -6.36 -1.16
CA VAL A 305 -10.90 -5.84 -2.47
C VAL A 305 -12.03 -5.37 -3.40
N GLU A 306 -13.30 -5.70 -3.13
CA GLU A 306 -14.42 -5.26 -3.98
C GLU A 306 -14.66 -3.74 -3.95
N GLN A 307 -14.13 -2.99 -2.98
CA GLN A 307 -14.35 -1.54 -2.88
C GLN A 307 -13.31 -0.66 -3.58
N ILE A 308 -12.38 -1.26 -4.33
CA ILE A 308 -11.23 -0.55 -4.93
C ILE A 308 -11.30 -0.54 -6.47
N LYS A 309 -12.49 -0.77 -7.06
CA LYS A 309 -12.75 -0.49 -8.48
C LYS A 309 -13.41 0.89 -8.62
#